data_AF-A0A7K2YWK2-F1
#
_entry.id   AF-A0A7K2YWK2-F1
#
_cell.length_a   1.000
_cell.length_b   1.000
_cell.length_c   1.000
_cell.angle_alpha   90.00
_cell.angle_beta   90.00
_cell.angle_gamma   90.00
#
_symmetry.space_group_name_H-M   'P 1'
#
loop_
_entity.id
_entity.type
_entity.pdbx_description
1 polymer ?
#
loop_
_entity_poly.entity_id
_entity_poly.type
_entity_poly.pdbx_seq_one_letter_code
_entity_poly.pdbx_strand_id
1 'polypeptide(L)'
;RVIVVGQSLGGFSASLAAARLPTALLVLVNAMIPRPGETAGEWWGNTDQDAALRANNVREGRAADAAFDPLLYFLHDVSPSLVARTWAHQHGQSDAVFAKPWPLSAWPDVPTRVLVGTDDRFFPAGFQRRVARERLGITPDELPGGHLLALARPVELADRLEAYRAEIEGESRRATVADG
;
A
#
# COMPACT_ATOMS: atom_id res chain seq x y z
N ARG A 1 6.53 7.58 -20.09
CA ARG A 1 6.75 6.73 -18.89
C ARG A 1 5.49 6.79 -18.05
N VAL A 2 5.20 5.77 -17.23
CA VAL A 2 3.98 5.69 -16.41
C VAL A 2 4.30 5.71 -14.91
N ILE A 3 3.35 6.14 -14.08
CA ILE A 3 3.40 5.95 -12.63
C ILE A 3 2.46 4.80 -12.30
N VAL A 4 2.97 3.78 -11.61
CA VAL A 4 2.18 2.63 -11.18
C VAL A 4 1.86 2.80 -9.69
N VAL A 5 0.59 2.73 -9.33
CA VAL A 5 0.13 2.86 -7.93
C VAL A 5 -0.52 1.54 -7.51
N GLY A 6 -0.04 0.95 -6.41
CA GLY A 6 -0.58 -0.27 -5.83
C GLY A 6 -1.09 -0.04 -4.41
N GLN A 7 -2.36 -0.40 -4.14
CA GLN A 7 -2.94 -0.33 -2.80
C GLN A 7 -3.12 -1.72 -2.20
N SER A 8 -2.84 -1.89 -0.91
CA SER A 8 -3.06 -3.16 -0.19
C SER A 8 -2.42 -4.34 -0.92
N LEU A 9 -3.15 -5.44 -1.13
CA LEU A 9 -2.70 -6.59 -1.93
C LEU A 9 -2.16 -6.21 -3.32
N GLY A 10 -2.61 -5.08 -3.88
CA GLY A 10 -2.15 -4.54 -5.14
C GLY A 10 -0.64 -4.30 -5.21
N GLY A 11 0.09 -4.22 -4.10
CA GLY A 11 1.56 -4.13 -4.10
C GLY A 11 2.26 -5.32 -4.78
N PHE A 12 1.67 -6.52 -4.72
CA PHE A 12 2.14 -7.69 -5.46
C PHE A 12 2.06 -7.47 -6.98
N SER A 13 0.90 -7.05 -7.48
CA SER A 13 0.68 -6.85 -8.92
C SER A 13 1.35 -5.58 -9.45
N ALA A 14 1.34 -4.50 -8.67
CA ALA A 14 1.91 -3.21 -9.05
C ALA A 14 3.43 -3.30 -9.23
N SER A 15 4.14 -3.99 -8.34
CA SER A 15 5.59 -4.23 -8.51
C SER A 15 5.91 -5.07 -9.75
N LEU A 16 5.07 -6.06 -10.08
CA LEU A 16 5.21 -6.87 -11.30
C LEU A 16 4.93 -6.09 -12.58
N ALA A 17 3.94 -5.19 -12.55
CA ALA A 17 3.67 -4.27 -13.65
C ALA A 17 4.81 -3.26 -13.81
N ALA A 18 5.30 -2.70 -12.69
CA ALA A 18 6.39 -1.73 -12.68
C ALA A 18 7.68 -2.28 -13.33
N ALA A 19 7.99 -3.56 -13.08
CA ALA A 19 9.12 -4.26 -13.68
C ALA A 19 9.01 -4.49 -15.20
N ARG A 20 7.79 -4.43 -15.77
CA ARG A 20 7.52 -4.78 -17.17
C ARG A 20 7.17 -3.59 -18.05
N LEU A 21 6.71 -2.50 -17.44
CA LEU A 21 6.31 -1.28 -18.12
C LEU A 21 7.44 -0.25 -18.08
N PRO A 22 7.44 0.76 -18.99
CA PRO A 22 8.36 1.90 -18.91
C PRO A 22 7.97 2.83 -17.74
N THR A 23 8.16 2.34 -16.53
CA THR A 23 7.72 2.95 -15.28
C THR A 23 8.69 4.03 -14.83
N ALA A 24 8.17 5.23 -14.54
CA ALA A 24 8.93 6.31 -13.93
C ALA A 24 8.95 6.22 -12.40
N LEU A 25 7.87 5.71 -11.80
CA LEU A 25 7.67 5.64 -10.37
C LEU A 25 6.71 4.51 -10.00
N LEU A 26 7.03 3.78 -8.93
CA LEU A 26 6.10 2.89 -8.23
C LEU A 26 5.69 3.52 -6.89
N VAL A 27 4.40 3.69 -6.67
CA VAL A 27 3.85 4.18 -5.38
C VAL A 27 3.05 3.08 -4.70
N LEU A 28 3.42 2.77 -3.46
CA LEU A 28 2.77 1.78 -2.62
C LEU A 28 1.92 2.48 -1.57
N VAL A 29 0.60 2.32 -1.61
CA VAL A 29 -0.35 3.00 -0.70
C VAL A 29 -0.97 1.96 0.23
N ASN A 30 -0.68 2.00 1.53
CA ASN A 30 -1.14 0.96 2.48
C ASN A 30 -0.92 -0.47 1.94
N ALA A 31 0.22 -0.73 1.31
CA ALA A 31 0.39 -1.89 0.45
C ALA A 31 1.01 -3.11 1.16
N MET A 32 0.78 -4.28 0.60
CA MET A 32 1.59 -5.46 0.88
C MET A 32 2.88 -5.38 0.05
N ILE A 33 4.02 -5.48 0.72
CA ILE A 33 5.35 -5.40 0.10
C ILE A 33 5.95 -6.82 0.08
N PRO A 34 5.93 -7.56 -1.05
CA PRO A 34 6.42 -8.94 -1.11
C PRO A 34 7.94 -9.09 -0.98
N ARG A 35 8.40 -10.26 -0.56
CA ARG A 35 9.77 -10.76 -0.77
C ARG A 35 9.84 -11.75 -1.94
N PRO A 36 11.02 -11.95 -2.56
CA PRO A 36 11.23 -12.97 -3.59
C PRO A 36 10.70 -14.34 -3.17
N GLY A 37 9.88 -14.96 -4.03
CA GLY A 37 9.31 -16.29 -3.80
C GLY A 37 8.16 -16.35 -2.79
N GLU A 38 7.83 -15.24 -2.11
CA GLU A 38 6.77 -15.20 -1.11
C GLU A 38 5.39 -15.12 -1.78
N THR A 39 4.44 -15.90 -1.28
CA THR A 39 3.03 -15.80 -1.67
C THR A 39 2.31 -14.73 -0.83
N ALA A 40 1.19 -14.19 -1.32
CA ALA A 40 0.39 -13.26 -0.51
C ALA A 40 -0.22 -13.93 0.75
N GLY A 41 -0.42 -15.26 0.74
CA GLY A 41 -0.83 -16.01 1.93
C GLY A 41 0.26 -16.12 2.99
N GLU A 42 1.51 -16.31 2.60
CA GLU A 42 2.65 -16.34 3.54
C GLU A 42 2.99 -14.96 4.09
N TRP A 43 2.74 -13.91 3.31
CA TRP A 43 3.04 -12.52 3.68
C TRP A 43 2.44 -12.13 5.05
N TRP A 44 1.24 -12.61 5.37
CA TRP A 44 0.57 -12.34 6.65
C TRP A 44 1.44 -12.75 7.84
N GLY A 45 1.93 -14.00 7.83
CA GLY A 45 2.80 -14.54 8.88
C GLY A 45 4.20 -13.95 8.83
N ASN A 46 4.78 -13.81 7.64
CA ASN A 46 6.13 -13.28 7.45
C ASN A 46 6.28 -11.78 7.79
N THR A 47 5.17 -11.08 8.05
CA THR A 47 5.17 -9.67 8.47
C THR A 47 4.62 -9.48 9.87
N ASP A 48 4.10 -10.51 10.53
CA ASP A 48 3.35 -10.41 11.79
C ASP A 48 2.14 -9.46 11.72
N GLN A 49 1.41 -9.46 10.61
CA GLN A 49 0.28 -8.54 10.42
C GLN A 49 -0.85 -8.80 11.43
N ASP A 50 -1.16 -10.07 11.72
CA ASP A 50 -2.19 -10.42 12.72
C ASP A 50 -1.84 -9.87 14.10
N ALA A 51 -0.59 -10.05 14.55
CA ALA A 51 -0.14 -9.52 15.84
C ALA A 51 -0.23 -7.99 15.90
N ALA A 52 0.12 -7.30 14.80
CA ALA A 52 -0.02 -5.85 14.70
C ALA A 52 -1.48 -5.40 14.76
N LEU A 53 -2.38 -6.08 14.07
CA LEU A 53 -3.82 -5.81 14.09
C LEU A 53 -4.40 -6.00 15.50
N ARG A 54 -4.07 -7.11 16.16
CA ARG A 54 -4.52 -7.42 17.52
C ARG A 54 -4.01 -6.39 18.54
N ALA A 55 -2.74 -6.01 18.45
CA ALA A 55 -2.17 -4.96 19.29
C ALA A 55 -2.86 -3.61 19.06
N ASN A 56 -3.16 -3.29 17.80
CA ASN A 56 -3.93 -2.09 17.45
C ASN A 56 -5.35 -2.11 18.02
N ASN A 57 -6.03 -3.25 17.98
CA ASN A 57 -7.35 -3.39 18.59
C ASN A 57 -7.32 -3.11 20.09
N VAL A 58 -6.39 -3.73 20.83
CA VAL A 58 -6.24 -3.49 22.27
C VAL A 58 -5.95 -2.01 22.56
N ARG A 59 -5.04 -1.39 21.81
CA ARG A 59 -4.69 0.04 21.94
C ARG A 59 -5.90 0.96 21.76
N GLU A 60 -6.82 0.57 20.90
CA GLU A 60 -8.01 1.33 20.55
C GLU A 60 -9.27 0.86 21.32
N GLY A 61 -9.08 0.11 22.41
CA GLY A 61 -10.16 -0.30 23.32
C GLY A 61 -11.07 -1.42 22.78
N ARG A 62 -10.63 -2.18 21.77
CA ARG A 62 -11.34 -3.34 21.20
C ARG A 62 -10.74 -4.64 21.72
N ALA A 63 -11.53 -5.73 21.67
CA ALA A 63 -11.01 -7.07 21.91
C ALA A 63 -9.88 -7.38 20.91
N ALA A 64 -8.80 -8.01 21.37
CA ALA A 64 -7.64 -8.32 20.53
C ALA A 64 -8.07 -9.11 19.28
N ASP A 65 -8.91 -10.12 19.50
CA ASP A 65 -9.51 -11.06 18.55
C ASP A 65 -10.90 -10.64 18.08
N ALA A 66 -11.21 -9.33 18.08
CA ALA A 66 -12.47 -8.82 17.55
C ALA A 66 -12.74 -9.37 16.15
N ALA A 67 -13.96 -9.85 15.93
CA ALA A 67 -14.39 -10.36 14.63
C ALA A 67 -14.12 -9.35 13.51
N PHE A 68 -13.76 -9.86 12.34
CA PHE A 68 -13.49 -9.01 11.19
C PHE A 68 -14.75 -8.29 10.74
N ASP A 69 -14.71 -6.95 10.75
CA ASP A 69 -15.78 -6.07 10.28
C ASP A 69 -15.21 -5.08 9.24
N PRO A 70 -15.61 -5.19 7.96
CA PRO A 70 -15.19 -4.24 6.92
C PRO A 70 -15.53 -2.78 7.24
N LEU A 71 -16.64 -2.52 7.93
CA LEU A 71 -17.01 -1.16 8.33
C LEU A 71 -16.01 -0.59 9.32
N LEU A 72 -15.54 -1.41 10.26
CA LEU A 72 -14.53 -1.01 11.22
C LEU A 72 -13.14 -0.85 10.60
N TYR A 73 -12.69 -1.83 9.80
CA TYR A 73 -11.29 -1.90 9.35
C TYR A 73 -11.01 -1.15 8.05
N PHE A 74 -11.99 -1.06 7.15
CA PHE A 74 -11.79 -0.47 5.82
C PHE A 74 -12.57 0.81 5.56
N LEU A 75 -13.80 0.91 6.07
CA LEU A 75 -14.75 1.94 5.66
C LEU A 75 -15.05 2.98 6.75
N HIS A 76 -14.38 2.90 7.90
CA HIS A 76 -14.69 3.71 9.08
C HIS A 76 -14.54 5.22 8.88
N ASP A 77 -13.76 5.63 7.88
CA ASP A 77 -13.50 7.02 7.51
C ASP A 77 -13.98 7.35 6.08
N VAL A 78 -14.75 6.45 5.47
CA VAL A 78 -15.40 6.63 4.17
C VAL A 78 -16.83 7.13 4.40
N SER A 79 -17.28 8.12 3.62
CA SER A 79 -18.61 8.68 3.78
C SER A 79 -19.72 7.63 3.57
N PRO A 80 -20.81 7.64 4.37
CA PRO A 80 -21.88 6.64 4.25
C PRO A 80 -22.49 6.55 2.84
N SER A 81 -22.60 7.68 2.13
CA SER A 81 -23.10 7.72 0.76
C SER A 81 -22.18 7.01 -0.24
N LEU A 82 -20.87 7.03 0.00
CA LEU A 82 -19.90 6.30 -0.82
C LEU A 82 -19.87 4.82 -0.44
N VAL A 83 -19.97 4.48 0.84
CA VAL A 83 -20.11 3.09 1.31
C VAL A 83 -21.32 2.39 0.67
N ALA A 84 -22.47 3.07 0.61
CA ALA A 84 -23.67 2.51 -0.03
C ALA A 84 -23.45 2.18 -1.52
N ARG A 85 -22.60 2.95 -2.20
CA ARG A 85 -22.25 2.73 -3.62
C ARG A 85 -21.21 1.63 -3.80
N THR A 86 -20.27 1.45 -2.86
CA THR A 86 -19.22 0.42 -2.99
C THR A 86 -19.75 -1.00 -2.85
N TRP A 87 -20.84 -1.21 -2.09
CA TRP A 87 -21.45 -2.53 -1.90
C TRP A 87 -21.92 -3.16 -3.22
N ALA A 88 -22.36 -2.36 -4.18
CA ALA A 88 -22.80 -2.81 -5.50
C ALA A 88 -21.65 -3.26 -6.42
N HIS A 89 -20.40 -2.98 -6.04
CA HIS A 89 -19.21 -3.23 -6.87
C HIS A 89 -18.22 -4.20 -6.22
N GLN A 90 -18.58 -4.82 -5.10
CA GLN A 90 -17.74 -5.85 -4.49
C GLN A 90 -17.84 -7.15 -5.28
N HIS A 91 -16.67 -7.72 -5.58
CA HIS A 91 -16.54 -9.05 -6.17
C HIS A 91 -15.72 -9.93 -5.21
N GLY A 92 -15.98 -11.23 -5.22
CA GLY A 92 -15.18 -12.18 -4.44
C GLY A 92 -13.72 -12.13 -4.88
N GLN A 93 -12.80 -11.93 -3.93
CA GLN A 93 -11.37 -12.07 -4.18
C GLN A 93 -11.08 -13.55 -4.48
N SER A 94 -10.41 -13.85 -5.59
CA SER A 94 -10.04 -15.23 -5.88
C SER A 94 -8.90 -15.68 -4.97
N ASP A 95 -9.10 -16.81 -4.28
CA ASP A 95 -8.10 -17.43 -3.41
C ASP A 95 -6.78 -17.76 -4.13
N ALA A 96 -6.83 -17.97 -5.46
CA ALA A 96 -5.67 -18.29 -6.27
C ALA A 96 -4.59 -17.20 -6.26
N VAL A 97 -4.95 -15.95 -5.96
CA VAL A 97 -4.00 -14.83 -5.85
C VAL A 97 -3.08 -15.02 -4.64
N PHE A 98 -3.54 -15.72 -3.60
CA PHE A 98 -2.77 -15.94 -2.37
C PHE A 98 -1.80 -17.11 -2.42
N ALA A 99 -1.91 -18.00 -3.40
CA ALA A 99 -1.11 -19.22 -3.47
C ALA A 99 0.09 -19.13 -4.43
N LYS A 100 0.14 -18.11 -5.31
CA LYS A 100 1.21 -18.00 -6.31
C LYS A 100 2.40 -17.23 -5.74
N PRO A 101 3.63 -17.79 -5.79
CA PRO A 101 4.84 -17.09 -5.39
C PRO A 101 5.04 -15.81 -6.18
N TRP A 102 5.46 -14.74 -5.51
CA TRP A 102 5.87 -13.52 -6.19
C TRP A 102 7.20 -13.77 -6.94
N PRO A 103 7.21 -13.64 -8.29
CA PRO A 103 8.21 -14.31 -9.13
C PRO A 103 9.52 -13.55 -9.33
N LEU A 104 9.66 -12.31 -8.85
CA LEU A 104 10.91 -11.57 -9.05
C LEU A 104 11.97 -12.02 -8.02
N SER A 105 13.23 -12.06 -8.45
CA SER A 105 14.37 -12.40 -7.59
C SER A 105 14.81 -11.23 -6.68
N ALA A 106 14.36 -10.01 -6.98
CA ALA A 106 14.60 -8.80 -6.22
C ALA A 106 13.46 -7.79 -6.47
N TRP A 107 13.39 -6.73 -5.66
CA TRP A 107 12.51 -5.60 -5.94
C TRP A 107 12.86 -4.97 -7.31
N PRO A 108 11.88 -4.52 -8.12
CA PRO A 108 12.18 -3.87 -9.39
C PRO A 108 13.08 -2.64 -9.18
N ASP A 109 14.04 -2.46 -10.08
CA ASP A 109 14.93 -1.30 -10.12
C ASP A 109 14.17 -0.07 -10.69
N VAL A 110 13.21 0.42 -9.90
CA VAL A 110 12.33 1.53 -10.22
C VAL A 110 12.22 2.41 -8.96
N PRO A 111 12.33 3.74 -9.08
CA PRO A 111 12.07 4.64 -7.96
C PRO A 111 10.76 4.29 -7.27
N THR A 112 10.83 4.04 -5.96
CA THR A 112 9.69 3.57 -5.17
C THR A 112 9.39 4.53 -4.03
N ARG A 113 8.12 4.92 -3.88
CA ARG A 113 7.61 5.67 -2.72
C ARG A 113 6.61 4.79 -1.96
N VAL A 114 6.60 4.92 -0.64
CA VAL A 114 5.63 4.24 0.23
C VAL A 114 4.82 5.32 0.95
N LEU A 115 3.50 5.18 0.92
CA LEU A 115 2.55 6.10 1.52
C LEU A 115 1.62 5.34 2.46
N VAL A 116 1.51 5.83 3.70
CA VAL A 116 0.76 5.17 4.77
C VAL A 116 -0.35 6.08 5.29
N GLY A 117 -1.55 5.53 5.42
CA GLY A 117 -2.67 6.13 6.15
C GLY A 117 -2.44 5.98 7.65
N THR A 118 -2.38 7.09 8.37
CA THR A 118 -2.06 7.08 9.81
C THR A 118 -3.15 6.43 10.65
N ASP A 119 -4.38 6.39 10.13
CA ASP A 119 -5.57 5.86 10.81
C ASP A 119 -5.97 4.48 10.26
N ASP A 120 -5.11 3.84 9.45
CA ASP A 120 -5.37 2.50 8.93
C ASP A 120 -5.47 1.49 10.08
N ARG A 121 -6.68 0.94 10.25
CA ARG A 121 -6.97 -0.03 11.30
C ARG A 121 -6.63 -1.46 10.89
N PHE A 122 -6.51 -1.73 9.59
CA PHE A 122 -6.18 -3.05 9.06
C PHE A 122 -4.68 -3.25 8.95
N PHE A 123 -3.97 -2.26 8.41
CA PHE A 123 -2.51 -2.17 8.40
C PHE A 123 -2.03 -0.98 9.24
N PRO A 124 -1.97 -1.12 10.58
CA PRO A 124 -1.57 -0.03 11.46
C PRO A 124 -0.29 0.67 11.01
N ALA A 125 -0.23 1.99 11.10
CA ALA A 125 0.87 2.77 10.54
C ALA A 125 2.26 2.32 11.03
N GLY A 126 2.39 1.98 12.32
CA GLY A 126 3.63 1.42 12.88
C GLY A 126 4.05 0.10 12.22
N PHE A 127 3.10 -0.75 11.86
CA PHE A 127 3.34 -1.99 11.12
C PHE A 127 3.81 -1.70 9.69
N GLN A 128 3.13 -0.81 8.95
CA GLN A 128 3.54 -0.46 7.58
C GLN A 128 4.92 0.20 7.53
N ARG A 129 5.24 1.10 8.46
CA ARG A 129 6.59 1.69 8.61
C ARG A 129 7.65 0.61 8.79
N ARG A 130 7.39 -0.34 9.68
CA ARG A 130 8.33 -1.45 9.94
C ARG A 130 8.55 -2.29 8.69
N VAL A 131 7.47 -2.73 8.03
CA VAL A 131 7.55 -3.57 6.83
C VAL A 131 8.27 -2.85 5.69
N ALA A 132 7.97 -1.58 5.43
CA ALA A 132 8.63 -0.77 4.40
C ALA A 132 10.13 -0.63 4.65
N ARG A 133 10.52 -0.34 5.89
CA ARG A 133 11.93 -0.22 6.28
C ARG A 133 12.66 -1.57 6.19
N GLU A 134 12.07 -2.65 6.69
CA GLU A 134 12.70 -3.97 6.71
C GLU A 134 12.82 -4.62 5.33
N ARG A 135 11.89 -4.32 4.42
CA ARG A 135 11.85 -4.96 3.10
C ARG A 135 12.46 -4.11 1.99
N LEU A 136 12.35 -2.78 2.07
CA LEU A 136 12.83 -1.86 1.04
C LEU A 136 13.83 -0.82 1.54
N GLY A 137 14.07 -0.71 2.85
CA GLY A 137 14.89 0.36 3.41
C GLY A 137 14.25 1.75 3.30
N ILE A 138 12.94 1.82 3.05
CA ILE A 138 12.21 3.08 2.81
C ILE A 138 11.50 3.53 4.09
N THR A 139 11.68 4.79 4.45
CA THR A 139 10.81 5.50 5.39
C THR A 139 9.57 5.97 4.63
N PRO A 140 8.36 5.53 4.99
CA PRO A 140 7.15 5.97 4.29
C PRO A 140 6.83 7.44 4.56
N ASP A 141 6.21 8.08 3.58
CA ASP A 141 5.44 9.28 3.83
C ASP A 141 4.06 8.93 4.37
N GLU A 142 3.40 9.92 4.96
CA GLU A 142 2.13 9.71 5.65
C GLU A 142 1.04 10.69 5.19
N LEU A 143 -0.19 10.22 5.32
CA LEU A 143 -1.41 11.01 5.19
C LEU A 143 -2.41 10.60 6.29
N PRO A 144 -3.21 11.54 6.82
CA PRO A 144 -4.39 11.20 7.60
C PRO A 144 -5.33 10.29 6.80
N GLY A 145 -5.99 9.33 7.46
CA GLY A 145 -6.95 8.43 6.83
C GLY A 145 -6.64 6.94 7.02
N GLY A 146 -7.66 6.14 6.75
CA GLY A 146 -7.72 4.69 6.95
C GLY A 146 -7.16 3.89 5.78
N HIS A 147 -7.63 2.64 5.65
CA HIS A 147 -7.10 1.71 4.67
C HIS A 147 -7.34 2.13 3.22
N LEU A 148 -8.50 2.75 2.95
CA LEU A 148 -8.97 3.10 1.61
C LEU A 148 -8.76 4.59 1.30
N LEU A 149 -7.50 5.07 1.33
CA LEU A 149 -7.16 6.48 1.09
C LEU A 149 -7.74 7.03 -0.22
N ALA A 150 -7.80 6.22 -1.29
CA ALA A 150 -8.39 6.64 -2.55
C ALA A 150 -9.89 6.97 -2.47
N LEU A 151 -10.60 6.46 -1.46
CA LEU A 151 -12.00 6.77 -1.20
C LEU A 151 -12.17 7.81 -0.09
N ALA A 152 -11.37 7.70 0.97
CA ALA A 152 -11.50 8.55 2.15
C ALA A 152 -10.84 9.92 1.98
N ARG A 153 -9.74 10.02 1.23
CA ARG A 153 -8.91 11.21 1.00
C ARG A 153 -8.46 11.32 -0.46
N PRO A 154 -9.38 11.33 -1.43
CA PRO A 154 -9.04 11.25 -2.85
C PRO A 154 -8.22 12.46 -3.33
N VAL A 155 -8.51 13.66 -2.82
CA VAL A 155 -7.82 14.89 -3.23
C VAL A 155 -6.41 14.91 -2.66
N GLU A 156 -6.25 14.64 -1.37
CA GLU A 156 -4.96 14.63 -0.69
C GLU A 156 -4.04 13.53 -1.23
N LEU A 157 -4.61 12.36 -1.58
CA LEU A 157 -3.87 11.30 -2.25
C LEU A 157 -3.42 11.75 -3.65
N ALA A 158 -4.31 12.35 -4.44
CA ALA A 158 -3.96 12.84 -5.77
C ALA A 158 -2.86 13.92 -5.72
N ASP A 159 -2.98 14.88 -4.80
CA ASP A 159 -1.98 15.93 -4.59
C ASP A 159 -0.61 15.34 -4.21
N ARG A 160 -0.60 14.30 -3.34
CA ARG A 160 0.65 13.61 -2.97
C ARG A 160 1.28 12.88 -4.15
N LEU A 161 0.48 12.19 -4.97
CA LEU A 161 0.97 11.52 -6.18
C LEU A 161 1.55 12.51 -7.19
N GLU A 162 0.90 13.67 -7.35
CA GLU A 162 1.35 14.74 -8.22
C GLU A 162 2.65 15.39 -7.72
N ALA A 163 2.80 15.55 -6.40
CA ALA A 163 4.05 16.01 -5.80
C ALA A 163 5.20 15.05 -6.12
N TYR A 164 5.02 13.73 -5.96
CA TYR A 164 6.04 12.75 -6.32
C TYR A 164 6.40 12.77 -7.81
N ARG A 165 5.40 12.96 -8.69
CA ARG A 165 5.65 13.13 -10.13
C ARG A 165 6.58 14.31 -10.39
N ALA A 166 6.27 15.46 -9.79
CA ALA A 166 7.05 16.68 -9.98
C ALA A 166 8.51 16.55 -9.46
N GLU A 167 8.70 15.87 -8.33
CA GLU A 167 10.03 15.58 -7.76
C GLU A 167 10.92 14.79 -8.72
N ILE A 168 10.41 13.67 -9.25
CA ILE A 168 11.18 12.76 -10.13
C ILE A 168 11.51 13.43 -11.47
N GLU A 169 10.62 14.26 -11.98
CA GLU A 169 10.89 15.07 -13.16
C GLU A 169 11.97 16.11 -12.90
N GLY A 170 11.98 16.71 -11.71
CA GLY A 170 13.03 17.63 -11.27
C GLY A 170 14.39 16.96 -11.16
N GLU A 171 14.45 15.75 -10.59
CA GLU A 171 15.68 14.94 -10.51
C GLU A 171 16.21 14.55 -11.88
N SER A 172 15.32 14.09 -12.78
CA SER A 172 15.68 13.75 -14.15
C SER A 172 16.28 14.94 -14.90
N ARG A 173 15.70 16.14 -14.76
CA ARG A 173 16.23 17.36 -15.38
C ARG A 173 17.60 17.75 -14.83
N ARG A 174 17.83 17.61 -13.51
CA ARG A 174 19.13 17.92 -12.90
C ARG A 174 20.23 16.96 -13.37
N ALA A 175 19.93 15.67 -13.53
CA ALA A 175 20.88 14.70 -14.04
C ALA A 175 21.33 15.04 -15.48
N THR A 176 20.40 15.43 -16.36
CA THR A 176 20.73 15.81 -17.74
C THR A 176 21.64 17.06 -17.83
N VAL A 177 21.51 18.00 -16.89
CA VAL A 177 22.35 19.23 -16.88
C VAL A 177 23.75 18.97 -16.31
N ALA A 178 23.92 17.98 -15.43
CA ALA A 178 25.22 17.66 -14.84
C ALA A 178 26.15 16.89 -15.80
N ASP A 179 25.59 16.22 -16.81
CA ASP A 179 26.32 15.38 -17.78
C ASP A 179 26.63 16.10 -19.11
N GLY A 180 26.34 17.40 -19.23
CA GLY A 180 26.55 18.22 -20.45
C GLY A 180 27.49 19.39 -20.22
#